data_AF-A0A414PC19-F1
#
_entry.id   AF-A0A414PC19-F1
#
_cell.length_a   1.000
_cell.length_b   1.000
_cell.length_c   1.000
_cell.angle_alpha   90.00
_cell.angle_beta   90.00
_cell.angle_gamma   90.00
#
_symmetry.space_group_name_H-M   'P 1'
#
loop_
_entity.id
_entity.type
_entity.pdbx_description
1 polymer ?
#
loop_
_entity_poly.entity_id
_entity_poly.type
_entity_poly.pdbx_seq_one_letter_code
_entity_poly.pdbx_strand_id
1 'polypeptide(L)'
;DVDSTGLKSSAKREEELKEYGVKRLLLPLAGTKTEKDVSDYFMLGNSHEDLIKLFLDYLETLYSETMSALKSCEVDFNNPPPIAQMIVSVNDVPLGTQGNLLCITGGEGTGKSNYVAALIAGAIRPTGTDVDALGVTLHENGRNKAVLFYDTEQSEVQLYKNISNLLRRCGREAMPEWFKAYCLTGMSRKERLLSIIQSLDKYHYQYGGVHLVVIDGIADLIKCANDEAESIAVVEELYRLAGIYKTCIVTVLHFIPNGLKLRGHLGS
;
A
#
# COMPACT_ATOMS: atom_id res chain seq x y z
N ASP A 1 -22.34 -4.82 42.76
CA ASP A 1 -21.83 -5.18 44.10
C ASP A 1 -20.51 -5.93 43.99
N VAL A 2 -19.52 -5.55 44.80
CA VAL A 2 -18.22 -6.20 44.91
C VAL A 2 -18.02 -6.96 46.23
N ASP A 3 -19.09 -7.18 47.00
CA ASP A 3 -19.07 -8.16 48.09
C ASP A 3 -18.96 -9.60 47.55
N SER A 4 -18.69 -10.58 48.43
CA SER A 4 -18.52 -11.99 48.03
C SER A 4 -19.68 -12.53 47.19
N THR A 5 -20.91 -12.13 47.48
CA THR A 5 -22.11 -12.61 46.77
C THR A 5 -22.23 -11.92 45.41
N GLY A 6 -22.02 -10.61 45.36
CA GLY A 6 -22.02 -9.80 44.15
C GLY A 6 -20.94 -10.22 43.16
N LEU A 7 -19.73 -10.51 43.63
CA LEU A 7 -18.64 -11.02 42.80
C LEU A 7 -18.98 -12.38 42.18
N LYS A 8 -19.53 -13.31 42.95
CA LYS A 8 -19.94 -14.63 42.44
C LYS A 8 -21.10 -14.52 41.45
N SER A 9 -22.09 -13.69 41.77
CA SER A 9 -23.26 -13.49 40.92
C SER A 9 -22.88 -12.83 39.59
N SER A 10 -22.09 -11.75 39.62
CA SER A 10 -21.63 -11.06 38.42
C SER A 10 -20.73 -11.93 37.54
N ALA A 11 -19.82 -12.70 38.13
CA ALA A 11 -18.99 -13.66 37.38
C ALA A 11 -19.82 -14.76 36.71
N LYS A 12 -20.80 -15.33 37.44
CA LYS A 12 -21.72 -16.33 36.86
C LYS A 12 -22.53 -15.74 35.71
N ARG A 13 -23.00 -14.49 35.86
CA ARG A 13 -23.83 -13.84 34.84
C ARG A 13 -23.05 -13.44 33.60
N GLU A 14 -21.80 -13.02 33.77
CA GLU A 14 -20.87 -12.76 32.66
C GLU A 14 -20.65 -14.03 31.83
N GLU A 15 -20.44 -15.18 32.46
CA GLU A 15 -20.28 -16.45 31.76
C GLU A 15 -21.58 -16.91 31.07
N GLU A 16 -22.72 -16.83 31.76
CA GLU A 16 -24.04 -17.19 31.19
C GLU A 16 -24.43 -16.33 29.98
N LEU A 17 -24.02 -15.06 29.94
CA LEU A 17 -24.38 -14.11 28.90
C LEU A 17 -23.24 -13.78 27.94
N LYS A 18 -22.18 -14.60 27.94
CA LYS A 18 -20.99 -14.41 27.12
C LYS A 18 -21.31 -14.31 25.63
N GLU A 19 -22.27 -15.08 25.15
CA GLU A 19 -22.72 -15.06 23.74
C GLU A 19 -23.37 -13.72 23.34
N TYR A 20 -23.90 -12.97 24.31
CA TYR A 20 -24.46 -11.63 24.09
C TYR A 20 -23.41 -10.52 24.28
N GLY A 21 -22.15 -10.87 24.52
CA GLY A 21 -21.06 -9.91 24.69
C GLY A 21 -21.11 -9.10 25.98
N VAL A 22 -21.87 -9.55 26.99
CA VAL A 22 -21.94 -8.87 28.29
C VAL A 22 -20.56 -8.81 28.93
N LYS A 23 -20.20 -7.63 29.44
CA LYS A 23 -18.92 -7.36 30.10
C LYS A 23 -19.10 -7.06 31.57
N ARG A 24 -18.06 -7.33 32.35
CA ARG A 24 -18.06 -7.13 33.80
C ARG A 24 -16.98 -6.13 34.20
N LEU A 25 -17.43 -4.99 34.73
CA LEU A 25 -16.58 -3.99 35.36
C LEU A 25 -16.63 -4.15 36.88
N LEU A 26 -15.47 -4.12 37.53
CA LEU A 26 -15.37 -4.17 38.99
C LEU A 26 -15.05 -2.78 39.54
N LEU A 27 -15.86 -2.31 40.49
CA LEU A 27 -15.58 -1.09 41.21
C LEU A 27 -14.43 -1.32 42.20
N PRO A 28 -13.49 -0.36 42.36
CA PRO A 28 -12.36 -0.47 43.28
C PRO A 28 -12.79 -0.20 44.73
N LEU A 29 -13.69 -1.03 45.26
CA LEU A 29 -14.21 -0.94 46.63
C LEU A 29 -13.78 -2.15 47.45
N ALA A 30 -13.77 -2.02 48.78
CA ALA A 30 -13.33 -3.08 49.69
C ALA A 30 -14.28 -4.29 49.76
N GLY A 31 -15.52 -4.19 49.26
CA GLY A 31 -16.52 -5.25 49.32
C GLY A 31 -17.13 -5.44 50.72
N THR A 32 -17.09 -4.40 51.55
CA THR A 32 -17.66 -4.40 52.91
C THR A 32 -19.13 -3.96 52.89
N LYS A 33 -19.82 -4.01 54.03
CA LYS A 33 -21.23 -3.57 54.11
C LYS A 33 -21.45 -2.10 53.77
N THR A 34 -20.41 -1.28 53.86
CA THR A 34 -20.44 0.17 53.62
C THR A 34 -19.70 0.57 52.34
N GLU A 35 -19.10 -0.39 51.63
CA GLU A 35 -18.29 -0.17 50.42
C GLU A 35 -18.42 -1.35 49.47
N LYS A 36 -19.56 -1.48 48.80
CA LYS A 36 -19.81 -2.61 47.89
C LYS A 36 -20.49 -2.24 46.58
N ASP A 37 -21.26 -1.17 46.52
CA ASP A 37 -22.06 -0.86 45.33
C ASP A 37 -21.76 0.53 44.75
N VAL A 38 -22.46 0.87 43.66
CA VAL A 38 -22.22 2.13 42.94
C VAL A 38 -22.57 3.35 43.81
N SER A 39 -23.54 3.23 44.72
CA SER A 39 -23.91 4.31 45.62
C SER A 39 -22.78 4.58 46.62
N ASP A 40 -22.19 3.52 47.17
CA ASP A 40 -21.03 3.62 48.07
C ASP A 40 -19.83 4.23 47.34
N TYR A 41 -19.60 3.84 46.07
CA TYR A 41 -18.53 4.40 45.25
C TYR A 41 -18.60 5.92 45.17
N PHE A 42 -19.79 6.48 44.93
CA PHE A 42 -19.99 7.95 44.91
C PHE A 42 -19.97 8.56 46.32
N MET A 43 -20.46 7.85 47.34
CA MET A 43 -20.45 8.33 48.73
C MET A 43 -19.03 8.50 49.29
N LEU A 44 -18.08 7.68 48.84
CA LEU A 44 -16.65 7.81 49.15
C LEU A 44 -15.98 9.02 48.46
N GLY A 45 -16.73 9.81 47.68
CA GLY A 45 -16.25 11.03 47.03
C GLY A 45 -15.69 10.83 45.62
N ASN A 46 -15.77 9.62 45.05
CA ASN A 46 -15.46 9.43 43.63
C ASN A 46 -16.49 10.16 42.78
N SER A 47 -16.04 10.75 41.69
CA SER A 47 -16.85 11.53 40.77
C SER A 47 -17.34 10.69 39.59
N HIS A 48 -18.20 11.28 38.77
CA HIS A 48 -18.55 10.72 37.47
C HIS A 48 -17.30 10.53 36.58
N GLU A 49 -16.32 11.43 36.64
CA GLU A 49 -15.08 11.34 35.86
C GLU A 49 -14.24 10.13 36.27
N ASP A 50 -14.18 9.83 37.58
CA ASP A 50 -13.49 8.65 38.09
C ASP A 50 -14.17 7.36 37.62
N LEU A 51 -15.51 7.33 37.59
CA LEU A 51 -16.25 6.18 37.06
C LEU A 51 -15.98 6.01 35.55
N ILE A 52 -15.99 7.10 34.78
CA ILE A 52 -15.66 7.06 33.34
C ILE A 52 -14.23 6.55 33.14
N LYS A 53 -13.28 6.96 33.98
CA LYS A 53 -11.91 6.46 33.92
C LYS A 53 -11.83 4.94 34.08
N LEU A 54 -12.60 4.36 35.01
CA LEU A 54 -12.68 2.90 35.15
C LEU A 54 -13.21 2.22 33.88
N PHE A 55 -14.19 2.83 33.20
CA PHE A 55 -14.64 2.34 31.90
C PHE A 55 -13.53 2.44 30.85
N LEU A 56 -12.83 3.57 30.75
CA LEU A 56 -11.76 3.77 29.78
C LEU A 56 -10.61 2.76 29.97
N ASP A 57 -10.13 2.58 31.21
CA ASP A 57 -9.07 1.61 31.53
C ASP A 57 -9.49 0.17 31.17
N TYR A 58 -10.76 -0.17 31.40
CA TYR A 58 -11.31 -1.47 31.04
C TYR A 58 -11.43 -1.64 29.51
N LEU A 59 -11.86 -0.59 28.79
CA LEU A 59 -11.92 -0.61 27.32
C LEU A 59 -10.53 -0.66 26.69
N GLU A 60 -9.52 0.01 27.26
CA GLU A 60 -8.12 -0.12 26.83
C GLU A 60 -7.64 -1.56 26.92
N THR A 61 -8.03 -2.27 27.98
CA THR A 61 -7.71 -3.70 28.13
C THR A 61 -8.40 -4.53 27.04
N LEU A 62 -9.70 -4.29 26.80
CA LEU A 62 -10.50 -5.03 25.82
C LEU A 62 -10.08 -4.77 24.36
N TYR A 63 -9.67 -3.54 24.05
CA TYR A 63 -9.43 -3.05 22.69
C TYR A 63 -7.96 -2.71 22.42
N SER A 64 -7.04 -3.18 23.27
CA SER A 64 -5.60 -2.87 23.18
C SER A 64 -5.00 -3.09 21.79
N GLU A 65 -5.34 -4.20 21.12
CA GLU A 65 -4.88 -4.49 19.76
C GLU A 65 -5.41 -3.46 18.74
N THR A 66 -6.71 -3.17 18.77
CA THR A 66 -7.34 -2.18 17.88
C THR A 66 -6.79 -0.78 18.11
N MET A 67 -6.65 -0.35 19.37
CA MET A 67 -6.11 0.96 19.70
C MET A 67 -4.64 1.08 19.30
N SER A 68 -3.86 0.00 19.42
CA SER A 68 -2.46 -0.03 18.96
C SER A 68 -2.37 0.12 17.43
N ALA A 69 -3.23 -0.57 16.69
CA ALA A 69 -3.30 -0.42 15.23
C ALA A 69 -3.70 1.00 14.82
N LEU A 70 -4.73 1.57 15.45
CA LEU A 70 -5.19 2.94 15.17
C LEU A 70 -4.14 3.99 15.51
N LYS A 71 -3.40 3.82 16.61
CA LYS A 71 -2.33 4.73 17.01
C LYS A 71 -1.20 4.81 15.96
N SER A 72 -0.95 3.73 15.22
CA SER A 72 0.00 3.75 14.10
C SER A 72 -0.50 4.55 12.88
N CYS A 73 -1.81 4.76 12.80
CA CYS A 73 -2.48 5.52 11.74
C CYS A 73 -2.86 6.95 12.18
N GLU A 74 -2.64 7.29 13.45
CA GLU A 74 -2.99 8.60 14.01
C GLU A 74 -2.09 9.68 13.41
N VAL A 75 -2.69 10.76 12.93
CA VAL A 75 -1.97 11.86 12.29
C VAL A 75 -1.29 12.71 13.37
N ASP A 76 0.04 12.68 13.39
CA ASP A 76 0.84 13.55 14.24
C ASP A 76 1.07 14.92 13.59
N PHE A 77 0.30 15.92 14.03
CA PHE A 77 0.45 17.31 13.54
C PHE A 77 1.78 17.96 13.93
N ASN A 78 2.47 17.44 14.96
CA ASN A 78 3.79 17.94 15.35
C ASN A 78 4.90 17.33 14.48
N ASN A 79 4.61 16.24 13.78
CA ASN A 79 5.52 15.56 12.88
C ASN A 79 4.82 15.28 11.53
N PRO A 80 4.53 16.32 10.74
CA PRO A 80 3.80 16.16 9.49
C PRO A 80 4.55 15.21 8.56
N PRO A 81 3.83 14.36 7.80
CA PRO A 81 4.46 13.42 6.89
C PRO A 81 5.28 14.17 5.83
N PRO A 82 6.41 13.61 5.40
CA PRO A 82 7.20 14.21 4.33
C PRO A 82 6.37 14.30 3.05
N ILE A 83 6.50 15.40 2.32
CA ILE A 83 5.81 15.58 1.03
C ILE A 83 6.29 14.47 0.08
N ALA A 84 5.33 13.69 -0.42
CA ALA A 84 5.61 12.63 -1.37
C ALA A 84 6.25 13.22 -2.63
N GLN A 85 7.42 12.69 -3.02
CA GLN A 85 8.12 13.16 -4.20
C GLN A 85 7.30 12.86 -5.45
N MET A 86 7.10 13.88 -6.29
CA MET A 86 6.51 13.71 -7.62
C MET A 86 7.50 12.99 -8.51
N ILE A 87 7.22 11.75 -8.90
CA ILE A 87 8.07 10.95 -9.79
C ILE A 87 7.74 11.26 -11.24
N VAL A 88 6.46 11.37 -11.58
CA VAL A 88 5.94 11.70 -12.92
C VAL A 88 5.02 12.91 -12.79
N SER A 89 5.21 13.92 -13.64
CA SER A 89 4.42 15.16 -13.60
C SER A 89 4.19 15.75 -14.99
N VAL A 90 3.20 16.63 -15.11
CA VAL A 90 2.97 17.47 -16.30
C VAL A 90 2.79 18.89 -15.82
N ASN A 91 3.65 19.82 -16.25
CA ASN A 91 3.60 21.23 -15.82
C ASN A 91 3.51 21.37 -14.29
N ASP A 92 4.36 20.64 -13.56
CA ASP A 92 4.40 20.57 -12.10
C ASP A 92 3.14 20.01 -11.41
N VAL A 93 2.17 19.50 -12.18
CA VAL A 93 1.03 18.75 -11.65
C VAL A 93 1.43 17.28 -11.48
N PRO A 94 1.29 16.68 -10.29
CA PRO A 94 1.66 15.29 -10.05
C PRO A 94 0.74 14.33 -10.82
N LEU A 95 1.34 13.46 -11.64
CA LEU A 95 0.66 12.30 -12.22
C LEU A 95 0.95 11.02 -11.43
N GLY A 96 2.18 10.87 -10.95
CA GLY A 96 2.61 9.73 -10.14
C GLY A 96 3.58 10.19 -9.07
N THR A 97 3.25 9.93 -7.80
CA THR A 97 4.06 10.29 -6.63
C THR A 97 4.56 9.03 -5.92
N GLN A 98 5.58 9.17 -5.07
CA GLN A 98 5.98 8.08 -4.18
C GLN A 98 4.80 7.62 -3.31
N GLY A 99 4.64 6.32 -3.15
CA GLY A 99 3.52 5.74 -2.39
C GLY A 99 2.26 5.51 -3.22
N ASN A 100 2.25 5.88 -4.50
CA ASN A 100 1.06 5.80 -5.34
C ASN A 100 1.29 5.03 -6.64
N LEU A 101 0.16 4.63 -7.24
CA LEU A 101 0.11 4.00 -8.55
C LEU A 101 -0.16 5.04 -9.64
N LEU A 102 0.45 4.87 -10.81
CA LEU A 102 0.10 5.59 -12.03
C LEU A 102 -0.34 4.58 -13.09
N CYS A 103 -1.63 4.55 -13.40
CA CYS A 103 -2.16 3.66 -14.43
C CYS A 103 -2.13 4.32 -15.82
N ILE A 104 -1.52 3.64 -16.80
CA ILE A 104 -1.57 3.97 -18.22
C ILE A 104 -2.57 3.05 -18.89
N THR A 105 -3.52 3.63 -19.63
CA THR A 105 -4.51 2.86 -20.38
C THR A 105 -4.72 3.40 -21.79
N GLY A 106 -5.31 2.57 -22.65
CA GLY A 106 -5.53 2.87 -24.06
C GLY A 106 -5.80 1.62 -24.89
N GLY A 107 -6.36 1.83 -26.08
CA GLY A 107 -6.64 0.76 -27.04
C GLY A 107 -5.40 0.00 -27.49
N GLU A 108 -5.59 -1.14 -28.13
CA GLU A 108 -4.50 -1.86 -28.78
C GLU A 108 -3.84 -0.98 -29.86
N GLY A 109 -2.51 -1.03 -29.97
CA GLY A 109 -1.76 -0.24 -30.96
C GLY A 109 -1.68 1.28 -30.70
N THR A 110 -2.19 1.79 -29.58
CA THR A 110 -2.21 3.24 -29.27
C THR A 110 -0.88 3.81 -28.74
N GLY A 111 0.19 3.01 -28.71
CA GLY A 111 1.52 3.49 -28.30
C GLY A 111 1.81 3.44 -26.80
N LYS A 112 1.03 2.71 -25.99
CA LYS A 112 1.25 2.56 -24.53
C LYS A 112 2.69 2.16 -24.17
N SER A 113 3.23 1.10 -24.79
CA SER A 113 4.60 0.65 -24.52
C SER A 113 5.64 1.69 -24.95
N ASN A 114 5.37 2.53 -25.95
CA ASN A 114 6.24 3.65 -26.31
C ASN A 114 6.20 4.78 -25.28
N TYR A 115 5.03 5.03 -24.69
CA TYR A 115 4.87 5.97 -23.57
C TYR A 115 5.58 5.46 -22.31
N VAL A 116 5.42 4.17 -21.99
CA VAL A 116 6.19 3.49 -20.93
C VAL A 116 7.69 3.63 -21.14
N ALA A 117 8.18 3.38 -22.36
CA ALA A 117 9.58 3.56 -22.69
C ALA A 117 10.04 5.02 -22.49
N ALA A 118 9.19 6.01 -22.77
CA ALA A 118 9.46 7.42 -22.51
C ALA A 118 9.62 7.70 -21.00
N LEU A 119 8.74 7.14 -20.16
CA LEU A 119 8.82 7.28 -18.70
C LEU A 119 10.10 6.68 -18.14
N ILE A 120 10.42 5.45 -18.55
CA ILE A 120 11.64 4.77 -18.10
C ILE A 120 12.87 5.52 -18.61
N ALA A 121 12.89 5.97 -19.87
CA ALA A 121 13.98 6.77 -20.43
C ALA A 121 14.22 8.05 -19.60
N GLY A 122 13.15 8.74 -19.21
CA GLY A 122 13.22 9.87 -18.29
C GLY A 122 13.80 9.46 -16.93
N ALA A 123 13.36 8.35 -16.34
CA ALA A 123 13.83 7.87 -15.04
C ALA A 123 15.29 7.40 -15.05
N ILE A 124 15.78 6.88 -16.17
CA ILE A 124 17.15 6.34 -16.28
C ILE A 124 18.14 7.33 -16.91
N ARG A 125 17.73 8.50 -17.38
CA ARG A 125 18.59 9.46 -18.10
C ARG A 125 19.88 9.83 -17.32
N PRO A 126 20.97 10.19 -18.01
CA PRO A 126 22.13 10.78 -17.35
C PRO A 126 21.75 12.00 -16.51
N THR A 127 22.42 12.17 -15.37
CA THR A 127 22.16 13.30 -14.46
C THR A 127 22.37 14.63 -15.18
N GLY A 128 21.44 15.56 -15.00
CA GLY A 128 21.46 16.89 -15.62
C GLY A 128 21.10 16.94 -17.10
N THR A 129 20.70 15.83 -17.72
CA THR A 129 20.20 15.83 -19.11
C THR A 129 18.69 15.84 -19.17
N ASP A 130 18.16 16.37 -20.27
CA ASP A 130 16.75 16.29 -20.59
C ASP A 130 16.48 15.13 -21.57
N VAL A 131 15.26 14.60 -21.55
CA VAL A 131 14.81 13.50 -22.43
C VAL A 131 13.40 13.82 -22.89
N ASP A 132 13.14 13.63 -24.19
CA ASP A 132 11.75 13.65 -24.68
C ASP A 132 10.95 12.51 -24.05
N ALA A 133 10.20 12.86 -23.00
CA ALA A 133 9.29 11.99 -22.29
C ALA A 133 7.82 12.24 -22.70
N LEU A 134 7.58 12.66 -23.96
CA LEU A 134 6.24 12.82 -24.54
C LEU A 134 5.32 13.76 -23.75
N GLY A 135 5.87 14.89 -23.30
CA GLY A 135 5.14 15.93 -22.59
C GLY A 135 5.02 15.75 -21.08
N VAL A 136 5.58 14.67 -20.51
CA VAL A 136 5.73 14.53 -19.06
C VAL A 136 7.15 14.86 -18.60
N THR A 137 7.30 15.15 -17.32
CA THR A 137 8.58 15.36 -16.64
C THR A 137 8.79 14.29 -15.59
N LEU A 138 9.99 13.69 -15.60
CA LEU A 138 10.38 12.66 -14.64
C LEU A 138 11.35 13.24 -13.61
N HIS A 139 11.10 12.94 -12.34
CA HIS A 139 12.06 13.24 -11.29
C HIS A 139 13.38 12.54 -11.54
N GLU A 140 14.46 13.28 -11.31
CA GLU A 140 15.81 12.80 -11.54
C GLU A 140 16.21 11.73 -10.52
N ASN A 141 16.75 10.61 -11.00
CA ASN A 141 17.27 9.55 -10.14
C ASN A 141 18.72 9.81 -9.72
N GLY A 142 18.97 10.95 -9.04
CA GLY A 142 20.33 11.40 -8.70
C GLY A 142 21.12 10.49 -7.75
N ARG A 143 20.46 9.49 -7.15
CA ARG A 143 21.10 8.50 -6.26
C ARG A 143 21.20 7.10 -6.87
N ASN A 144 20.88 6.93 -8.16
CA ASN A 144 20.97 5.65 -8.85
C ASN A 144 20.19 4.52 -8.15
N LYS A 145 19.01 4.85 -7.59
CA LYS A 145 18.09 3.88 -7.01
C LYS A 145 17.56 2.94 -8.08
N ALA A 146 17.04 1.79 -7.67
CA ALA A 146 16.54 0.78 -8.61
C ALA A 146 15.42 1.34 -9.51
N VAL A 147 15.51 1.06 -10.80
CA VAL A 147 14.40 1.20 -11.75
C VAL A 147 14.07 -0.19 -12.25
N LEU A 148 12.82 -0.62 -12.06
CA LEU A 148 12.41 -1.99 -12.33
C LEU A 148 11.30 -1.99 -13.38
N PHE A 149 11.48 -2.78 -14.43
CA PHE A 149 10.51 -2.94 -15.50
C PHE A 149 10.16 -4.41 -15.70
N TYR A 150 8.88 -4.73 -15.61
CA TYR A 150 8.32 -6.06 -15.80
C TYR A 150 7.35 -6.01 -16.97
N ASP A 151 7.65 -6.76 -18.03
CA ASP A 151 6.81 -6.89 -19.22
C ASP A 151 6.17 -8.28 -19.22
N THR A 152 4.84 -8.34 -19.19
CA THR A 152 4.11 -9.62 -19.17
C THR A 152 3.57 -10.04 -20.53
N GLU A 153 3.67 -9.20 -21.55
CA GLU A 153 2.98 -9.36 -22.84
C GLU A 153 3.95 -9.64 -23.99
N GLN A 154 5.15 -9.07 -23.95
CA GLN A 154 6.11 -9.11 -25.07
C GLN A 154 7.10 -10.27 -24.94
N SER A 155 7.54 -10.79 -26.09
CA SER A 155 8.64 -11.75 -26.15
C SER A 155 9.97 -11.13 -25.71
N GLU A 156 10.94 -11.96 -25.30
CA GLU A 156 12.29 -11.51 -24.93
C GLU A 156 12.98 -10.70 -26.05
N VAL A 157 12.83 -11.15 -27.30
CA VAL A 157 13.39 -10.45 -28.48
C VAL A 157 12.78 -9.07 -28.65
N GLN A 158 11.46 -8.94 -28.43
CA GLN A 158 10.78 -7.66 -28.55
C GLN A 158 11.14 -6.73 -27.39
N LEU A 159 11.22 -7.26 -26.16
CA LEU A 159 11.69 -6.51 -25.01
C LEU A 159 13.10 -5.97 -25.24
N TYR A 160 14.04 -6.79 -25.72
CA TYR A 160 15.40 -6.36 -26.04
C TYR A 160 15.44 -5.19 -27.03
N LYS A 161 14.62 -5.25 -28.10
CA LYS A 161 14.49 -4.15 -29.07
C LYS A 161 13.92 -2.89 -28.42
N ASN A 162 12.89 -3.02 -27.59
CA ASN A 162 12.26 -1.91 -26.89
C ASN A 162 13.26 -1.23 -25.94
N ILE A 163 14.02 -2.01 -25.17
CA ILE A 163 15.08 -1.49 -24.29
C ILE A 163 16.19 -0.81 -25.09
N SER A 164 16.59 -1.38 -26.23
CA SER A 164 17.60 -0.76 -27.10
C SER A 164 17.16 0.63 -27.59
N ASN A 165 15.88 0.77 -27.98
CA ASN A 165 15.32 2.04 -28.40
C ASN A 165 15.20 3.04 -27.24
N LEU A 166 14.83 2.56 -26.06
CA LEU A 166 14.75 3.33 -24.82
C LEU A 166 16.11 3.89 -24.41
N LEU A 167 17.16 3.07 -24.43
CA LEU A 167 18.52 3.51 -24.14
C LEU A 167 18.99 4.60 -25.11
N ARG A 168 18.72 4.41 -26.41
CA ARG A 168 18.99 5.45 -27.43
C ARG A 168 18.23 6.74 -27.14
N ARG A 169 16.97 6.66 -26.70
CA ARG A 169 16.12 7.81 -26.35
C ARG A 169 16.73 8.68 -25.25
N CYS A 170 17.39 8.06 -24.26
CA CYS A 170 18.04 8.76 -23.16
C CYS A 170 19.56 8.92 -23.33
N GLY A 171 20.10 8.68 -24.54
CA GLY A 171 21.52 8.86 -24.83
C GLY A 171 22.46 7.89 -24.09
N ARG A 172 21.98 6.73 -23.67
CA ARG A 172 22.79 5.69 -23.03
C ARG A 172 23.23 4.63 -24.03
N GLU A 173 24.51 4.26 -23.95
CA GLU A 173 25.07 3.17 -24.75
C GLU A 173 24.83 1.78 -24.13
N ALA A 174 24.68 1.74 -22.81
CA ALA A 174 24.49 0.51 -22.05
C ALA A 174 23.44 0.66 -20.95
N MET A 175 22.86 -0.47 -20.57
CA MET A 175 21.90 -0.55 -19.47
C MET A 175 22.62 -0.27 -18.14
N PRO A 176 22.18 0.74 -17.35
CA PRO A 176 22.73 0.96 -16.01
C PRO A 176 22.51 -0.25 -15.09
N GLU A 177 23.45 -0.51 -14.18
CA GLU A 177 23.34 -1.67 -13.28
C GLU A 177 22.08 -1.64 -12.42
N TRP A 178 21.62 -0.47 -11.99
CA TRP A 178 20.41 -0.26 -11.19
C TRP A 178 19.11 -0.25 -12.01
N PHE A 179 19.18 -0.36 -13.35
CA PHE A 179 18.00 -0.60 -14.18
C PHE A 179 17.89 -2.10 -14.48
N LYS A 180 16.72 -2.69 -14.19
CA LYS A 180 16.41 -4.09 -14.47
C LYS A 180 15.14 -4.20 -15.30
N ALA A 181 15.22 -4.91 -16.42
CA ALA A 181 14.09 -5.22 -17.28
C ALA A 181 13.88 -6.75 -17.33
N TYR A 182 12.63 -7.19 -17.16
CA TYR A 182 12.26 -8.60 -17.08
C TYR A 182 11.14 -8.93 -18.05
N CYS A 183 11.36 -9.98 -18.84
CA CYS A 183 10.33 -10.62 -19.64
C CYS A 183 9.65 -11.71 -18.80
N LEU A 184 8.38 -11.52 -18.44
CA LEU A 184 7.63 -12.43 -17.59
C LEU A 184 6.71 -13.37 -18.38
N THR A 185 6.72 -13.33 -19.72
CA THR A 185 5.89 -14.21 -20.56
C THR A 185 6.17 -15.69 -20.29
N GLY A 186 7.43 -16.06 -20.01
CA GLY A 186 7.83 -17.43 -19.65
C GLY A 186 7.52 -17.85 -18.20
N MET A 187 7.06 -16.93 -17.35
CA MET A 187 6.74 -17.20 -15.94
C MET A 187 5.25 -17.45 -15.77
N SER A 188 4.89 -18.41 -14.91
CA SER A 188 3.48 -18.68 -14.61
C SER A 188 2.82 -17.49 -13.91
N ARG A 189 1.54 -17.22 -14.20
CA ARG A 189 0.82 -16.07 -13.59
C ARG A 189 0.90 -16.05 -12.06
N LYS A 190 0.84 -17.23 -11.43
CA LYS A 190 0.90 -17.38 -9.96
C LYS A 190 2.23 -16.92 -9.36
N GLU A 191 3.32 -16.94 -10.13
CA GLU A 191 4.66 -16.61 -9.65
C GLU A 191 5.04 -15.14 -9.92
N ARG A 192 4.33 -14.45 -10.81
CA ARG A 192 4.70 -13.11 -11.27
C ARG A 192 4.68 -12.08 -10.14
N LEU A 193 3.56 -11.99 -9.40
CA LEU A 193 3.45 -11.03 -8.30
C LEU A 193 4.48 -11.32 -7.20
N LEU A 194 4.64 -12.59 -6.81
CA LEU A 194 5.64 -13.00 -5.81
C LEU A 194 7.06 -12.62 -6.27
N SER A 195 7.39 -12.84 -7.55
CA SER A 195 8.70 -12.50 -8.10
C SER A 195 8.94 -10.98 -8.11
N ILE A 196 7.91 -10.18 -8.39
CA ILE A 196 7.96 -8.71 -8.30
C ILE A 196 8.23 -8.29 -6.85
N ILE A 197 7.49 -8.84 -5.88
CA ILE A 197 7.67 -8.55 -4.44
C ILE A 197 9.10 -8.87 -3.99
N GLN A 198 9.60 -10.07 -4.31
CA GLN A 198 10.94 -10.50 -3.91
C GLN A 198 12.05 -9.68 -4.56
N SER A 199 11.87 -9.30 -5.83
CA SER A 199 12.85 -8.47 -6.52
C SER A 199 12.84 -7.01 -6.04
N LEU A 200 11.67 -6.47 -5.66
CA LEU A 200 11.58 -5.16 -5.00
C LEU A 200 12.38 -5.14 -3.70
N ASP A 201 12.19 -6.13 -2.84
CA ASP A 201 12.90 -6.23 -1.56
C ASP A 201 14.41 -6.30 -1.77
N LYS A 202 14.87 -7.22 -2.62
CA LYS A 202 16.29 -7.36 -2.97
C LYS A 202 16.89 -6.05 -3.48
N TYR A 203 16.23 -5.40 -4.44
CA TYR A 203 16.80 -4.23 -5.11
C TYR A 203 16.67 -2.95 -4.30
N HIS A 204 15.71 -2.87 -3.39
CA HIS A 204 15.65 -1.83 -2.39
C HIS A 204 16.95 -1.79 -1.57
N TYR A 205 17.39 -2.93 -1.03
CA TYR A 205 18.64 -3.00 -0.27
C TYR A 205 19.88 -2.83 -1.15
N GLN A 206 19.88 -3.44 -2.35
CA GLN A 206 21.06 -3.41 -3.22
C GLN A 206 21.39 -2.01 -3.75
N TYR A 207 20.39 -1.16 -4.02
CA TYR A 207 20.58 0.16 -4.65
C TYR A 207 20.11 1.32 -3.75
N GLY A 208 19.91 1.10 -2.45
CA GLY A 208 19.53 2.15 -1.50
C GLY A 208 18.14 2.75 -1.76
N GLY A 209 17.23 1.96 -2.34
CA GLY A 209 15.86 2.33 -2.65
C GLY A 209 15.41 1.94 -4.05
N VAL A 210 14.12 2.15 -4.31
CA VAL A 210 13.48 1.97 -5.61
C VAL A 210 12.93 3.33 -6.05
N HIS A 211 13.29 3.76 -7.26
CA HIS A 211 12.87 5.04 -7.83
C HIS A 211 11.55 4.94 -8.59
N LEU A 212 11.44 3.91 -9.43
CA LEU A 212 10.32 3.68 -10.31
C LEU A 212 10.15 2.18 -10.56
N VAL A 213 8.91 1.74 -10.53
CA VAL A 213 8.52 0.39 -10.94
C VAL A 213 7.56 0.53 -12.11
N VAL A 214 7.71 -0.31 -13.13
CA VAL A 214 6.81 -0.37 -14.27
C VAL A 214 6.36 -1.80 -14.48
N ILE A 215 5.05 -2.01 -14.59
CA ILE A 215 4.41 -3.30 -14.87
C ILE A 215 3.56 -3.13 -16.13
N ASP A 216 4.08 -3.56 -17.28
CA ASP A 216 3.35 -3.57 -18.55
C ASP A 216 2.53 -4.87 -18.65
N GLY A 217 1.22 -4.76 -18.39
CA GLY A 217 0.27 -5.88 -18.36
C GLY A 217 -0.14 -6.35 -16.96
N ILE A 218 -0.61 -5.44 -16.09
CA ILE A 218 -1.05 -5.78 -14.71
C ILE A 218 -2.12 -6.89 -14.65
N ALA A 219 -2.99 -6.97 -15.68
CA ALA A 219 -4.05 -7.97 -15.74
C ALA A 219 -3.52 -9.41 -15.80
N ASP A 220 -2.28 -9.62 -16.22
CA ASP A 220 -1.68 -10.94 -16.25
C ASP A 220 -0.97 -11.33 -14.93
N LEU A 221 -1.03 -10.49 -13.90
CA LEU A 221 -0.64 -10.85 -12.54
C LEU A 221 -1.70 -11.72 -11.83
N ILE A 222 -2.94 -11.69 -12.32
CA ILE A 222 -4.07 -12.43 -11.76
C ILE A 222 -4.60 -13.48 -12.73
N LYS A 223 -5.31 -14.48 -12.21
CA LYS A 223 -5.83 -15.56 -13.07
C LYS A 223 -7.00 -15.05 -13.90
N CYS A 224 -7.90 -14.31 -13.26
CA CYS A 224 -9.10 -13.76 -13.88
C CYS A 224 -9.25 -12.29 -13.53
N ALA A 225 -8.99 -11.38 -14.48
CA ALA A 225 -9.22 -9.95 -14.27
C ALA A 225 -10.69 -9.56 -14.07
N ASN A 226 -11.61 -10.46 -14.37
CA ASN A 226 -13.04 -10.26 -14.10
C ASN A 226 -13.43 -10.70 -12.67
N ASP A 227 -12.52 -11.35 -11.94
CA ASP A 227 -12.70 -11.61 -10.51
C ASP A 227 -12.38 -10.32 -9.75
N GLU A 228 -13.41 -9.73 -9.15
CA GLU A 228 -13.33 -8.50 -8.39
C GLU A 228 -12.39 -8.64 -7.19
N ALA A 229 -12.45 -9.76 -6.47
CA ALA A 229 -11.65 -9.99 -5.28
C ALA A 229 -10.16 -10.17 -5.64
N GLU A 230 -9.82 -10.92 -6.69
CA GLU A 230 -8.43 -11.02 -7.14
C GLU A 230 -7.90 -9.66 -7.64
N SER A 231 -8.74 -8.88 -8.33
CA SER A 231 -8.36 -7.57 -8.86
C SER A 231 -8.07 -6.55 -7.75
N ILE A 232 -8.97 -6.44 -6.77
CA ILE A 232 -8.80 -5.56 -5.60
C ILE A 232 -7.55 -5.98 -4.82
N ALA A 233 -7.37 -7.27 -4.54
CA ALA A 233 -6.23 -7.76 -3.77
C ALA A 233 -4.88 -7.40 -4.41
N VAL A 234 -4.76 -7.47 -5.74
CA VAL A 234 -3.53 -7.07 -6.43
C VAL A 234 -3.31 -5.57 -6.42
N VAL A 235 -4.35 -4.76 -6.58
CA VAL A 235 -4.24 -3.30 -6.49
C VAL A 235 -3.84 -2.87 -5.08
N GLU A 236 -4.46 -3.43 -4.04
CA GLU A 236 -4.12 -3.18 -2.64
C GLU A 236 -2.67 -3.56 -2.33
N GLU A 237 -2.22 -4.73 -2.80
CA GLU A 237 -0.85 -5.18 -2.62
C GLU A 237 0.15 -4.25 -3.33
N LEU A 238 -0.14 -3.80 -4.55
CA LEU A 238 0.71 -2.83 -5.24
C LEU A 238 0.75 -1.46 -4.53
N TYR A 239 -0.37 -0.96 -4.00
CA TYR A 239 -0.39 0.25 -3.18
C TYR A 239 0.46 0.09 -1.92
N ARG A 240 0.33 -1.06 -1.23
CA ARG A 240 1.14 -1.39 -0.05
C ARG A 240 2.63 -1.37 -0.39
N LEU A 241 3.04 -1.99 -1.49
CA LEU A 241 4.42 -2.01 -1.96
C LEU A 241 4.92 -0.60 -2.33
N ALA A 242 4.11 0.19 -3.05
CA ALA A 242 4.44 1.57 -3.38
C ALA A 242 4.72 2.40 -2.13
N GLY A 243 3.87 2.25 -1.09
CA GLY A 243 4.01 2.91 0.21
C GLY A 243 5.27 2.48 0.98
N ILE A 244 5.48 1.17 1.13
CA ILE A 244 6.64 0.61 1.86
C ILE A 244 7.96 1.03 1.21
N TYR A 245 8.07 0.87 -0.11
CA TYR A 245 9.32 1.16 -0.82
C TYR A 245 9.46 2.64 -1.20
N LYS A 246 8.46 3.48 -0.90
CA LYS A 246 8.40 4.91 -1.26
C LYS A 246 8.73 5.12 -2.74
N THR A 247 8.09 4.34 -3.61
CA THR A 247 8.26 4.37 -5.06
C THR A 247 6.95 4.72 -5.74
N CYS A 248 7.00 5.19 -6.99
CA CYS A 248 5.84 5.19 -7.86
C CYS A 248 5.81 3.86 -8.63
N ILE A 249 4.65 3.22 -8.71
CA ILE A 249 4.44 2.03 -9.54
C ILE A 249 3.55 2.42 -10.72
N VAL A 250 4.09 2.33 -11.93
CA VAL A 250 3.38 2.54 -13.17
C VAL A 250 2.83 1.21 -13.65
N THR A 251 1.54 1.15 -13.95
CA THR A 251 0.87 -0.06 -14.43
C THR A 251 0.25 0.19 -15.79
N VAL A 252 0.21 -0.82 -16.66
CA VAL A 252 -0.47 -0.73 -17.96
C VAL A 252 -1.71 -1.62 -17.97
N LEU A 253 -2.85 -1.02 -18.30
CA LEU A 253 -4.14 -1.68 -18.45
C LEU A 253 -4.67 -1.55 -19.88
N HIS A 254 -4.97 -2.68 -20.49
CA HIS A 254 -5.59 -2.75 -21.82
C HIS A 254 -7.12 -2.64 -21.67
N PHE A 255 -7.80 -2.14 -22.71
CA PHE A 255 -9.27 -2.27 -22.79
C PHE A 255 -9.67 -3.73 -23.06
N ILE A 256 -10.91 -4.08 -22.73
CA ILE A 256 -11.52 -5.33 -23.19
C ILE A 256 -11.62 -5.27 -24.73
N PRO A 257 -11.33 -6.36 -25.47
CA PRO A 257 -11.54 -6.41 -26.92
C PRO A 257 -12.97 -5.95 -27.26
N ASN A 258 -13.11 -4.98 -28.18
CA ASN A 258 -14.38 -4.38 -28.64
C ASN A 258 -15.18 -3.55 -27.62
N GLY A 259 -14.57 -3.06 -26.55
CA GLY A 259 -15.23 -2.16 -25.59
C GLY A 259 -14.40 -0.91 -25.25
N LEU A 260 -15.08 0.17 -24.85
CA LEU A 260 -14.47 1.35 -24.22
C LEU A 260 -14.23 1.16 -22.70
N LYS A 261 -14.53 -0.03 -22.17
CA LYS A 261 -14.36 -0.37 -20.75
C LYS A 261 -12.96 -0.90 -20.49
N LEU A 262 -12.37 -0.43 -19.39
CA LEU A 262 -11.13 -0.97 -18.84
C LEU A 262 -11.28 -2.48 -18.58
N ARG A 263 -10.21 -3.24 -18.78
CA ARG A 263 -10.25 -4.69 -18.61
C ARG A 263 -10.39 -5.07 -17.14
N GLY A 264 -11.55 -5.62 -16.81
CA GLY A 264 -11.83 -6.14 -15.47
C GLY A 264 -12.14 -5.06 -14.43
N HIS A 265 -12.27 -5.48 -13.16
CA HIS A 265 -12.42 -4.56 -12.02
C HIS A 265 -11.11 -3.81 -11.69
N LEU A 266 -10.01 -4.13 -12.37
CA LEU A 266 -8.72 -3.46 -12.21
C LEU A 266 -8.73 -1.99 -12.65
N GLY A 267 -9.71 -1.59 -13.47
CA GLY A 267 -9.86 -0.21 -13.94
C GLY A 267 -10.96 0.60 -13.23
N SER A 268 -11.66 0.00 -12.26
CA SER A 268 -12.72 0.66 -11.48
C SER A 268 -12.23 1.18 -10.15
#